data_AF-A0A958M742-F1
#
_entry.id   AF-A0A958M742-F1
#
_cell.length_a   1.000
_cell.length_b   1.000
_cell.length_c   1.000
_cell.angle_alpha   90.00
_cell.angle_beta   90.00
_cell.angle_gamma   90.00
#
_symmetry.space_group_name_H-M   'P 1'
#
loop_
_entity.id
_entity.type
_entity.pdbx_description
1 polymer ?
#
loop_
_entity_poly.entity_id
_entity_poly.type
_entity_poly.pdbx_seq_one_letter_code
_entity_poly.pdbx_strand_id
1 'polypeptide(L)'
;LGRTFHETLDAHKAFATKEQPERFLHIIYWLGKLAVEEETSGNKRTITFSPILRERLGHHIHGEIWANTIKKTLKDKNLLKRPLHIISANMHSVMNSVYAMRVLKDDFDGNAEELVIYEALSKAGNERLRDKVRAFAEENGMISLDDASGTNIDVQLFDTAKIELNGTGFTIDRSLPEAEKPVLLVMDYAFGEQAYETIDELLKPYKESKDKSHHLNVISVSIMGKAGILCGKKGDIMIPTAHIFEGTADNYPFKNELSKEDFGGNGLSVYEGSMFTVLGTSLQNKDILEFFYKSTWNTIGIEMEGAHYQKAIQSASRIRKSISENVKVRYAYYASDNPLETGSTLASGGLGVTGVKPTYLITKKILEQVFNS
;
A
#
# COMPACT_ATOMS: atom_id res chain seq x y z
N LEU A 1 -3.17 33.00 24.01
CA LEU A 1 -3.56 31.81 23.20
C LEU A 1 -3.83 32.13 21.72
N GLY A 2 -4.08 33.39 21.33
CA GLY A 2 -4.21 33.75 19.91
C GLY A 2 -5.43 33.13 19.20
N ARG A 3 -6.45 32.72 19.97
CA ARG A 3 -7.68 32.09 19.49
C ARG A 3 -8.90 32.88 19.97
N THR A 4 -10.03 32.68 19.32
CA THR A 4 -11.30 33.30 19.70
C THR A 4 -11.80 32.76 21.05
N PHE A 5 -12.72 33.50 21.69
CA PHE A 5 -13.34 33.07 22.94
C PHE A 5 -14.05 31.71 22.79
N HIS A 6 -14.79 31.51 21.68
CA HIS A 6 -15.51 30.26 21.43
C HIS A 6 -14.56 29.07 21.31
N GLU A 7 -13.49 29.18 20.52
CA GLU A 7 -12.48 28.12 20.40
C GLU A 7 -11.80 27.83 21.75
N THR A 8 -11.57 28.86 22.56
CA THR A 8 -10.94 28.72 23.88
C THR A 8 -11.89 28.04 24.87
N LEU A 9 -13.18 28.35 24.83
CA LEU A 9 -14.21 27.74 25.67
C LEU A 9 -14.44 26.27 25.31
N ASP A 10 -14.42 25.93 24.02
CA ASP A 10 -14.50 24.54 23.55
C ASP A 10 -13.31 23.72 24.08
N ALA A 11 -12.10 24.26 23.98
CA ALA A 11 -10.90 23.62 24.53
C ALA A 11 -10.95 23.50 26.06
N HIS A 12 -11.42 24.54 26.76
CA HIS A 12 -11.60 24.51 28.21
C HIS A 12 -12.48 23.35 28.66
N LYS A 13 -13.66 23.21 28.05
CA LYS A 13 -14.60 22.13 28.34
C LYS A 13 -14.05 20.75 28.00
N ALA A 14 -13.33 20.62 26.88
CA ALA A 14 -12.76 19.35 26.45
C ALA A 14 -11.67 18.81 27.39
N PHE A 15 -10.92 19.69 28.05
CA PHE A 15 -9.82 19.32 28.94
C PHE A 15 -10.25 19.19 30.41
N ALA A 16 -11.44 19.67 30.79
CA ALA A 16 -11.96 19.58 32.15
C ALA A 16 -12.16 18.12 32.59
N THR A 17 -11.80 17.81 33.84
CA THR A 17 -12.15 16.53 34.49
C THR A 17 -12.97 16.79 35.74
N LYS A 18 -13.60 15.75 36.31
CA LYS A 18 -14.37 15.89 37.56
C LYS A 18 -13.50 16.38 38.71
N GLU A 19 -12.26 15.90 38.77
CA GLU A 19 -11.29 16.23 39.81
C GLU A 19 -10.59 17.57 39.53
N GLN A 20 -10.52 18.00 38.27
CA GLN A 20 -9.85 19.23 37.87
C GLN A 20 -10.63 19.96 36.76
N PRO A 21 -11.68 20.73 37.12
CA PRO A 21 -12.52 21.43 36.16
C PRO A 21 -11.74 22.49 35.35
N GLU A 22 -10.74 23.10 35.98
CA GLU A 22 -9.90 24.14 35.38
C GLU A 22 -8.59 23.60 34.76
N ARG A 23 -8.54 22.31 34.44
CA ARG A 23 -7.33 21.63 33.95
C ARG A 23 -6.72 22.32 32.73
N PHE A 24 -7.54 22.86 31.83
CA PHE A 24 -7.06 23.64 30.70
C PHE A 24 -6.26 24.87 31.15
N LEU A 25 -6.82 25.70 32.03
CA LEU A 25 -6.16 26.90 32.54
C LEU A 25 -4.91 26.54 33.35
N HIS A 26 -4.96 25.44 34.11
CA HIS A 26 -3.83 24.91 34.85
C HIS A 26 -2.66 24.56 33.92
N ILE A 27 -2.92 23.88 32.80
CA ILE A 27 -1.91 23.59 31.78
C ILE A 27 -1.31 24.88 31.22
N ILE A 28 -2.14 25.86 30.86
CA ILE A 28 -1.68 27.14 30.32
C ILE A 28 -0.82 27.91 31.33
N TYR A 29 -1.24 27.95 32.59
CA TYR A 29 -0.49 28.59 33.67
C TYR A 29 0.91 27.98 33.82
N TRP A 30 1.01 26.65 33.89
CA TRP A 30 2.31 26.00 34.04
C TRP A 30 3.17 26.11 32.79
N LEU A 31 2.59 26.08 31.58
CA LEU A 31 3.32 26.37 30.35
C LEU A 31 3.94 27.76 30.38
N GLY A 32 3.17 28.77 30.78
CA GLY A 32 3.63 30.16 30.88
C GLY A 32 4.66 30.36 31.99
N LYS A 33 4.39 29.84 33.19
CA LYS A 33 5.32 29.91 34.33
C LYS A 33 6.66 29.29 33.99
N LEU A 34 6.66 28.08 33.43
CA LEU A 34 7.89 27.40 33.02
C LEU A 34 8.62 28.16 31.89
N ALA A 35 7.91 28.75 30.93
CA ALA A 35 8.54 29.57 29.88
C ALA A 35 9.24 30.83 30.45
N VAL A 36 8.65 31.46 31.47
CA VAL A 36 9.27 32.58 32.19
C VAL A 36 10.47 32.10 33.01
N GLU A 37 10.36 30.96 33.68
CA GLU A 37 11.47 30.34 34.43
C GLU A 37 12.64 29.94 33.52
N GLU A 38 12.37 29.46 32.30
CA GLU A 38 13.39 29.14 31.29
C GLU A 38 14.24 30.38 30.92
N GLU A 39 13.58 31.50 30.62
CA GLU A 39 14.25 32.75 30.23
C GLU A 39 15.02 33.37 31.41
N THR A 40 14.46 33.32 32.61
CA THR A 40 15.03 33.99 33.79
C THR A 40 16.10 33.17 34.53
N SER A 41 16.01 31.83 34.50
CA SER A 41 16.97 30.94 35.19
C SER A 41 18.02 30.32 34.25
N GLY A 42 17.84 30.44 32.93
CA GLY A 42 18.72 29.83 31.92
C GLY A 42 18.56 28.32 31.76
N ASN A 43 17.68 27.67 32.55
CA ASN A 43 17.40 26.24 32.44
C ASN A 43 16.42 26.00 31.29
N LYS A 44 16.92 25.48 30.16
CA LYS A 44 16.07 25.10 29.03
C LYS A 44 15.23 23.86 29.36
N ARG A 45 13.97 23.85 28.96
CA ARG A 45 13.12 22.66 29.07
C ARG A 45 13.51 21.62 28.02
N THR A 46 13.73 20.40 28.48
CA THR A 46 13.86 19.23 27.63
C THR A 46 12.56 18.45 27.66
N ILE A 47 11.82 18.43 26.56
CA ILE A 47 10.67 17.55 26.38
C ILE A 47 11.17 16.27 25.74
N THR A 48 11.23 15.19 26.53
CA THR A 48 11.65 13.88 26.06
C THR A 48 10.43 12.99 25.91
N PHE A 49 10.04 12.71 24.68
CA PHE A 49 9.10 11.62 24.41
C PHE A 49 9.85 10.29 24.46
N SER A 50 9.19 9.20 24.87
CA SER A 50 9.77 7.88 24.68
C SER A 50 10.04 7.66 23.18
N PRO A 51 11.13 6.97 22.80
CA PRO A 51 11.41 6.65 21.40
C PRO A 51 10.20 6.03 20.70
N ILE A 52 9.56 5.07 21.38
CA ILE A 52 8.34 4.38 20.94
C ILE A 52 7.19 5.34 20.62
N LEU A 53 6.96 6.38 21.44
CA LEU A 53 5.89 7.34 21.22
C LEU A 53 6.21 8.27 20.04
N ARG A 54 7.49 8.64 19.87
CA ARG A 54 7.98 9.46 18.78
C ARG A 54 7.84 8.74 17.43
N GLU A 55 8.25 7.48 17.37
CA GLU A 55 8.15 6.63 16.18
C GLU A 55 6.68 6.39 15.82
N ARG A 56 5.85 5.96 16.79
CA ARG A 56 4.44 5.65 16.51
C ARG A 56 3.59 6.87 16.17
N LEU A 57 3.66 7.97 16.93
CA LEU A 57 2.84 9.15 16.62
C LEU A 57 3.34 9.91 15.39
N GLY A 58 4.66 9.99 15.22
CA GLY A 58 5.26 10.75 14.12
C GLY A 58 4.82 10.21 12.77
N HIS A 59 4.84 8.89 12.57
CA HIS A 59 4.48 8.33 11.29
C HIS A 59 2.98 8.38 10.99
N HIS A 60 2.11 8.26 12.00
CA HIS A 60 0.67 8.45 11.81
C HIS A 60 0.32 9.88 11.34
N ILE A 61 1.10 10.91 11.72
CA ILE A 61 0.91 12.28 11.22
C ILE A 61 1.19 12.34 9.72
N HIS A 62 2.28 11.73 9.26
CA HIS A 62 2.61 11.67 7.83
C HIS A 62 1.58 10.85 7.05
N GLY A 63 1.21 9.67 7.57
CA GLY A 63 0.16 8.83 6.99
C GLY A 63 -1.20 9.53 6.91
N GLU A 64 -1.57 10.34 7.91
CA GLU A 64 -2.83 11.09 7.91
C GLU A 64 -2.84 12.16 6.82
N ILE A 65 -1.75 12.91 6.67
CA ILE A 65 -1.61 13.93 5.60
C ILE A 65 -1.67 13.25 4.22
N TRP A 66 -0.95 12.13 4.06
CA TRP A 66 -0.96 11.31 2.84
C TRP A 66 -2.38 10.85 2.48
N ALA A 67 -3.05 10.16 3.42
CA ALA A 67 -4.39 9.64 3.23
C ALA A 67 -5.42 10.74 2.94
N ASN A 68 -5.36 11.87 3.65
CA ASN A 68 -6.28 12.98 3.42
C ASN A 68 -6.04 13.69 2.09
N THR A 69 -4.80 13.75 1.60
CA THR A 69 -4.48 14.26 0.27
C THR A 69 -5.15 13.40 -0.81
N ILE A 70 -5.04 12.08 -0.71
CA ILE A 70 -5.69 11.15 -1.64
C ILE A 70 -7.21 11.29 -1.60
N LYS A 71 -7.81 11.26 -0.41
CA LYS A 71 -9.27 11.39 -0.24
C LYS A 71 -9.79 12.73 -0.75
N LYS A 72 -9.03 13.82 -0.53
CA LYS A 72 -9.35 15.13 -1.08
C LYS A 72 -9.32 15.10 -2.61
N THR A 73 -8.27 14.55 -3.23
CA THR A 73 -8.20 14.42 -4.70
C THR A 73 -9.35 13.58 -5.25
N LEU A 74 -9.64 12.42 -4.63
CA LEU A 74 -10.79 11.59 -5.02
C LEU A 74 -12.09 12.37 -4.96
N LYS A 75 -12.29 13.23 -3.95
CA LYS A 75 -13.46 14.09 -3.85
C LYS A 75 -13.48 15.17 -4.92
N ASP A 76 -12.40 15.91 -5.09
CA ASP A 76 -12.28 17.03 -6.04
C ASP A 76 -12.47 16.56 -7.49
N LYS A 77 -12.16 15.29 -7.77
CA LYS A 77 -12.37 14.64 -9.07
C LYS A 77 -13.68 13.85 -9.19
N ASN A 78 -14.58 13.93 -8.20
CA ASN A 78 -15.85 13.19 -8.15
C ASN A 78 -15.73 11.66 -8.18
N LEU A 79 -14.61 11.12 -7.67
CA LEU A 79 -14.29 9.70 -7.62
C LEU A 79 -14.59 9.05 -6.26
N LEU A 80 -14.72 9.85 -5.19
CA LEU A 80 -14.77 9.37 -3.79
C LEU A 80 -15.81 8.28 -3.49
N LYS A 81 -16.97 8.34 -4.15
CA LYS A 81 -18.10 7.40 -3.92
C LYS A 81 -18.05 6.16 -4.81
N ARG A 82 -17.21 6.15 -5.84
CA ARG A 82 -17.13 5.07 -6.82
C ARG A 82 -16.45 3.84 -6.19
N PRO A 83 -16.72 2.62 -6.71
CA PRO A 83 -16.04 1.41 -6.26
C PRO A 83 -14.52 1.55 -6.31
N LEU A 84 -13.84 1.50 -5.16
CA LEU A 84 -12.42 1.76 -5.03
C LEU A 84 -11.66 0.43 -4.87
N HIS A 85 -10.67 0.21 -5.74
CA HIS A 85 -9.73 -0.91 -5.64
C HIS A 85 -8.34 -0.36 -5.33
N ILE A 86 -7.82 -0.71 -4.15
CA ILE A 86 -6.49 -0.31 -3.70
C ILE A 86 -5.49 -1.38 -4.17
N ILE A 87 -4.38 -0.95 -4.77
CA ILE A 87 -3.32 -1.82 -5.27
C ILE A 87 -1.97 -1.28 -4.77
N SER A 88 -1.31 -2.00 -3.86
CA SER A 88 0.09 -1.76 -3.50
C SER A 88 0.98 -2.58 -4.42
N ALA A 89 1.67 -1.90 -5.34
CA ALA A 89 2.43 -2.51 -6.42
C ALA A 89 3.46 -1.53 -6.98
N ASN A 90 4.39 -2.03 -7.79
CA ASN A 90 5.20 -1.15 -8.62
C ASN A 90 4.28 -0.29 -9.52
N MET A 91 4.29 1.02 -9.35
CA MET A 91 3.34 1.92 -10.02
C MET A 91 3.38 1.80 -11.55
N HIS A 92 4.56 1.56 -12.12
CA HIS A 92 4.69 1.38 -13.57
C HIS A 92 4.02 0.10 -14.06
N SER A 93 3.88 -0.96 -13.26
CA SER A 93 3.32 -2.22 -13.74
C SER A 93 1.84 -2.07 -14.11
N VAL A 94 1.05 -1.38 -13.29
CA VAL A 94 -0.38 -1.12 -13.57
C VAL A 94 -0.53 -0.17 -14.75
N MET A 95 0.19 0.96 -14.74
CA MET A 95 0.17 1.92 -15.84
C MET A 95 0.53 1.25 -17.18
N ASN A 96 1.60 0.45 -17.22
CA ASN A 96 2.04 -0.20 -18.43
C ASN A 96 1.06 -1.29 -18.88
N SER A 97 0.50 -2.07 -17.95
CA SER A 97 -0.50 -3.09 -18.29
C SER A 97 -1.76 -2.49 -18.92
N VAL A 98 -2.13 -1.27 -18.52
CA VAL A 98 -3.32 -0.58 -19.04
C VAL A 98 -3.04 0.17 -20.35
N TYR A 99 -1.87 0.81 -20.50
CA TYR A 99 -1.65 1.76 -21.60
C TYR A 99 -0.54 1.36 -22.59
N ALA A 100 0.49 0.61 -22.18
CA ALA A 100 1.70 0.46 -22.97
C ALA A 100 1.46 -0.19 -24.33
N MET A 101 0.66 -1.27 -24.37
CA MET A 101 0.35 -1.96 -25.62
C MET A 101 -0.33 -1.04 -26.64
N ARG A 102 -1.23 -0.16 -26.20
CA ARG A 102 -1.89 0.78 -27.10
C ARG A 102 -0.93 1.86 -27.61
N VAL A 103 -0.10 2.38 -26.73
CA VAL A 103 0.78 3.53 -27.01
C VAL A 103 2.00 3.15 -27.84
N LEU A 104 2.51 1.93 -27.62
CA LEU A 104 3.78 1.48 -28.17
C LEU A 104 3.65 0.47 -29.30
N LYS A 105 2.42 0.14 -29.74
CA LYS A 105 2.20 -0.87 -30.79
C LYS A 105 3.01 -0.58 -32.06
N ASP A 106 3.13 0.69 -32.45
CA ASP A 106 3.83 1.11 -33.66
C ASP A 106 5.34 1.31 -33.46
N ASP A 107 5.81 1.33 -32.21
CA ASP A 107 7.24 1.41 -31.86
C ASP A 107 7.92 0.02 -31.89
N PHE A 108 7.14 -1.05 -31.98
CA PHE A 108 7.58 -2.44 -32.08
C PHE A 108 6.97 -3.11 -33.32
N ASP A 109 7.50 -4.25 -33.74
CA ASP A 109 6.89 -5.03 -34.82
C ASP A 109 5.44 -5.40 -34.46
N GLY A 110 4.52 -5.38 -35.43
CA GLY A 110 3.07 -5.53 -35.19
C GLY A 110 2.61 -6.84 -34.53
N ASN A 111 3.52 -7.79 -34.31
CA ASN A 111 3.33 -9.07 -33.62
C ASN A 111 4.12 -9.18 -32.30
N ALA A 112 4.70 -8.08 -31.81
CA ALA A 112 5.47 -8.11 -30.57
C ALA A 112 4.58 -8.54 -29.39
N GLU A 113 5.01 -9.57 -28.68
CA GLU A 113 4.35 -10.02 -27.46
C GLU A 113 4.42 -8.91 -26.39
N GLU A 114 3.38 -8.77 -25.56
CA GLU A 114 3.34 -7.76 -24.49
C GLU A 114 4.60 -7.77 -23.60
N LEU A 115 5.12 -8.97 -23.32
CA LEU A 115 6.31 -9.14 -22.49
C LEU A 115 7.53 -8.41 -23.09
N VAL A 116 7.68 -8.39 -24.41
CA VAL A 116 8.78 -7.67 -25.09
C VAL A 116 8.70 -6.17 -24.82
N ILE A 117 7.49 -5.61 -24.85
CA ILE A 117 7.26 -4.18 -24.55
C ILE A 117 7.58 -3.90 -23.08
N TYR A 118 7.13 -4.75 -22.16
CA TYR A 118 7.41 -4.62 -20.73
C TYR A 118 8.91 -4.73 -20.41
N GLU A 119 9.61 -5.67 -21.04
CA GLU A 119 11.06 -5.80 -20.92
C GLU A 119 11.77 -4.56 -21.46
N ALA A 120 11.33 -4.01 -22.59
CA ALA A 120 11.88 -2.76 -23.11
C ALA A 120 11.66 -1.60 -22.13
N LEU A 121 10.46 -1.45 -21.57
CA LEU A 121 10.14 -0.40 -20.61
C LEU A 121 10.96 -0.50 -19.31
N SER A 122 11.37 -1.72 -18.92
CA SER A 122 12.21 -1.97 -17.75
C SER A 122 13.67 -1.51 -17.90
N LYS A 123 14.15 -1.27 -19.12
CA LYS A 123 15.56 -0.89 -19.39
C LYS A 123 15.79 0.60 -19.12
N ALA A 124 16.87 0.92 -18.40
CA ALA A 124 17.19 2.30 -17.99
C ALA A 124 17.19 3.29 -19.17
N GLY A 125 17.78 2.92 -20.31
CA GLY A 125 17.89 3.79 -21.51
C GLY A 125 16.59 4.09 -22.25
N ASN A 126 15.45 3.52 -21.87
CA ASN A 126 14.16 3.69 -22.56
C ASN A 126 13.23 4.73 -21.90
N GLU A 127 13.79 5.81 -21.36
CA GLU A 127 13.04 6.92 -20.75
C GLU A 127 11.98 7.48 -21.69
N ARG A 128 12.34 7.73 -22.95
CA ARG A 128 11.41 8.24 -23.97
C ARG A 128 10.16 7.36 -24.14
N LEU A 129 10.29 6.04 -24.07
CA LEU A 129 9.14 5.14 -24.17
C LEU A 129 8.26 5.23 -22.91
N ARG A 130 8.88 5.29 -21.72
CA ARG A 130 8.15 5.47 -20.46
C ARG A 130 7.41 6.80 -20.41
N ASP A 131 8.04 7.88 -20.89
CA ASP A 131 7.44 9.20 -20.96
C ASP A 131 6.23 9.23 -21.89
N LYS A 132 6.34 8.58 -23.05
CA LYS A 132 5.23 8.45 -24.00
C LYS A 132 4.03 7.73 -23.37
N VAL A 133 4.26 6.63 -22.65
CA VAL A 133 3.20 5.89 -21.94
C VAL A 133 2.59 6.72 -20.81
N ARG A 134 3.42 7.38 -20.00
CA ARG A 134 2.97 8.24 -18.90
C ARG A 134 2.13 9.42 -19.36
N ALA A 135 2.59 10.16 -20.37
CA ALA A 135 1.84 11.29 -20.93
C ALA A 135 0.47 10.85 -21.44
N PHE A 136 0.42 9.74 -22.19
CA PHE A 136 -0.84 9.18 -22.65
C PHE A 136 -1.74 8.74 -21.48
N ALA A 137 -1.18 8.10 -20.45
CA ALA A 137 -1.92 7.69 -19.28
C ALA A 137 -2.58 8.88 -18.56
N GLU A 138 -1.85 9.98 -18.37
CA GLU A 138 -2.35 11.20 -17.71
C GLU A 138 -3.45 11.89 -18.52
N GLU A 139 -3.35 11.90 -19.85
CA GLU A 139 -4.41 12.39 -20.74
C GLU A 139 -5.65 11.48 -20.73
N ASN A 140 -5.49 10.20 -20.41
CA ASN A 140 -6.54 9.17 -20.52
C ASN A 140 -7.02 8.61 -19.18
N GLY A 141 -7.03 9.45 -18.13
CA GLY A 141 -7.71 9.14 -16.87
C GLY A 141 -6.81 8.66 -15.73
N MET A 142 -5.48 8.63 -15.91
CA MET A 142 -4.54 8.51 -14.79
C MET A 142 -4.29 9.89 -14.16
N ILE A 143 -4.15 9.94 -12.84
CA ILE A 143 -3.77 11.12 -12.07
C ILE A 143 -2.61 10.73 -11.17
N SER A 144 -1.44 11.33 -11.42
CA SER A 144 -0.25 11.19 -10.59
C SER A 144 -0.37 12.08 -9.34
N LEU A 145 -0.03 11.54 -8.18
CA LEU A 145 0.00 12.22 -6.90
C LEU A 145 1.34 11.92 -6.20
N ASP A 146 2.28 12.84 -6.37
CA ASP A 146 3.58 12.77 -5.69
C ASP A 146 3.40 13.02 -4.18
N ASP A 147 4.13 12.28 -3.36
CA ASP A 147 4.06 12.47 -1.92
C ASP A 147 4.70 13.78 -1.47
N ALA A 148 3.91 14.57 -0.72
CA ALA A 148 4.39 15.76 0.00
C ALA A 148 4.23 15.64 1.52
N SER A 149 3.80 14.47 2.02
CA SER A 149 3.54 14.23 3.44
C SER A 149 4.78 13.80 4.21
N GLY A 150 5.79 13.21 3.54
CA GLY A 150 6.96 12.61 4.17
C GLY A 150 6.88 11.09 4.32
N THR A 151 5.83 10.45 3.77
CA THR A 151 5.75 8.99 3.66
C THR A 151 6.65 8.44 2.55
N ASN A 152 6.97 9.25 1.54
CA ASN A 152 7.68 8.84 0.32
C ASN A 152 6.93 7.74 -0.46
N ILE A 153 5.60 7.75 -0.41
CA ILE A 153 4.75 6.81 -1.14
C ILE A 153 3.91 7.60 -2.14
N ASP A 154 4.33 7.56 -3.40
CA ASP A 154 3.56 8.16 -4.49
C ASP A 154 2.31 7.34 -4.80
N VAL A 155 1.30 7.99 -5.37
CA VAL A 155 0.02 7.37 -5.72
C VAL A 155 -0.38 7.72 -7.15
N GLN A 156 -0.99 6.77 -7.83
CA GLN A 156 -1.71 6.97 -9.09
C GLN A 156 -3.17 6.61 -8.92
N LEU A 157 -4.06 7.52 -9.32
CA LEU A 157 -5.49 7.26 -9.40
C LEU A 157 -5.88 7.01 -10.87
N PHE A 158 -6.63 5.95 -11.13
CA PHE A 158 -7.11 5.60 -12.46
C PHE A 158 -8.63 5.72 -12.50
N ASP A 159 -9.12 6.74 -13.20
CA ASP A 159 -10.54 6.90 -13.52
C ASP A 159 -10.91 6.01 -14.70
N THR A 160 -11.35 4.78 -14.38
CA THR A 160 -11.64 3.77 -15.40
C THR A 160 -12.80 4.14 -16.33
N ALA A 161 -13.58 5.18 -16.01
CA ALA A 161 -14.61 5.69 -16.92
C ALA A 161 -14.00 6.36 -18.16
N LYS A 162 -12.80 6.91 -18.03
CA LYS A 162 -12.04 7.59 -19.09
C LYS A 162 -11.04 6.69 -19.80
N ILE A 163 -10.81 5.48 -19.28
CA ILE A 163 -9.83 4.54 -19.84
C ILE A 163 -10.49 3.73 -20.94
N GLU A 164 -9.79 3.59 -22.07
CA GLU A 164 -10.15 2.68 -23.15
C GLU A 164 -9.28 1.42 -23.11
N LEU A 165 -9.88 0.28 -22.77
CA LEU A 165 -9.20 -1.02 -22.61
C LEU A 165 -9.15 -1.87 -23.89
N ASN A 166 -9.47 -1.28 -25.04
CA ASN A 166 -9.46 -2.00 -26.31
C ASN A 166 -8.03 -2.48 -26.62
N GLY A 167 -7.87 -3.81 -26.73
CA GLY A 167 -6.57 -4.42 -27.02
C GLY A 167 -5.67 -4.70 -25.81
N THR A 168 -6.13 -4.48 -24.57
CA THR A 168 -5.33 -4.72 -23.34
C THR A 168 -5.64 -6.08 -22.69
N GLY A 169 -6.53 -6.88 -23.29
CA GLY A 169 -7.02 -8.15 -22.70
C GLY A 169 -7.97 -7.98 -21.51
N PHE A 170 -8.28 -6.74 -21.13
CA PHE A 170 -9.20 -6.41 -20.04
C PHE A 170 -10.53 -5.87 -20.59
N THR A 171 -11.62 -6.14 -19.89
CA THR A 171 -12.95 -5.64 -20.25
C THR A 171 -13.61 -4.97 -19.05
N ILE A 172 -14.04 -3.72 -19.22
CA ILE A 172 -14.98 -3.07 -18.30
C ILE A 172 -16.34 -3.08 -18.96
N ASP A 173 -17.37 -3.49 -18.21
CA ASP A 173 -18.74 -3.36 -18.67
C ASP A 173 -19.08 -1.88 -18.90
N ARG A 174 -19.19 -1.50 -20.18
CA ARG A 174 -19.49 -0.13 -20.60
C ARG A 174 -20.95 0.24 -20.37
N SER A 175 -21.83 -0.73 -20.11
CA SER A 175 -23.23 -0.50 -19.78
C SER A 175 -23.40 0.04 -18.35
N LEU A 176 -22.41 -0.17 -17.48
CA LEU A 176 -22.43 0.34 -16.11
C LEU A 176 -22.48 1.89 -16.10
N PRO A 177 -23.31 2.47 -15.22
CA PRO A 177 -23.27 3.91 -14.94
C PRO A 177 -21.85 4.34 -14.54
N GLU A 178 -21.47 5.58 -14.86
CA GLU A 178 -20.15 6.11 -14.50
C GLU A 178 -19.86 6.02 -12.99
N ALA A 179 -20.90 6.19 -12.15
CA ALA A 179 -20.80 6.07 -10.70
C ALA A 179 -20.47 4.65 -10.21
N GLU A 180 -20.71 3.63 -11.03
CA GLU A 180 -20.44 2.21 -10.72
C GLU A 180 -19.14 1.72 -11.37
N LYS A 181 -18.54 2.51 -12.28
CA LYS A 181 -17.25 2.15 -12.86
C LYS A 181 -16.16 2.26 -11.78
N PRO A 182 -15.25 1.28 -11.68
CA PRO A 182 -14.26 1.25 -10.62
C PRO A 182 -13.26 2.41 -10.70
N VAL A 183 -12.57 2.67 -9.59
CA VAL A 183 -11.41 3.55 -9.53
C VAL A 183 -10.27 2.72 -8.97
N LEU A 184 -9.12 2.75 -9.63
CA LEU A 184 -7.92 2.11 -9.10
C LEU A 184 -7.11 3.17 -8.34
N LEU A 185 -6.73 2.87 -7.11
CA LEU A 185 -5.73 3.60 -6.35
C LEU A 185 -4.49 2.71 -6.28
N VAL A 186 -3.48 3.06 -7.06
CA VAL A 186 -2.20 2.36 -7.07
C VAL A 186 -1.23 3.15 -6.22
N MET A 187 -0.69 2.54 -5.18
CA MET A 187 0.32 3.14 -4.30
C MET A 187 1.65 2.43 -4.48
N ASP A 188 2.75 3.17 -4.38
CA ASP A 188 4.07 2.56 -4.30
C ASP A 188 4.25 1.75 -3.01
N TYR A 189 5.34 1.02 -2.93
CA TYR A 189 5.67 0.17 -1.79
C TYR A 189 5.87 0.98 -0.50
N ALA A 190 4.99 0.75 0.47
CA ALA A 190 5.29 1.04 1.87
C ALA A 190 6.33 0.06 2.40
N PHE A 191 7.15 0.51 3.36
CA PHE A 191 8.20 -0.32 3.96
C PHE A 191 7.85 -0.73 5.40
N GLY A 192 7.85 -2.03 5.69
CA GLY A 192 7.62 -2.55 7.03
C GLY A 192 6.33 -2.05 7.69
N GLU A 193 6.45 -1.51 8.91
CA GLU A 193 5.30 -1.02 9.69
C GLU A 193 4.55 0.15 9.03
N GLN A 194 5.20 0.90 8.13
CA GLN A 194 4.57 1.98 7.37
C GLN A 194 3.35 1.51 6.56
N ALA A 195 3.35 0.24 6.14
CA ALA A 195 2.20 -0.36 5.47
C ALA A 195 0.93 -0.36 6.35
N TYR A 196 1.08 -0.58 7.66
CA TYR A 196 -0.03 -0.50 8.59
C TYR A 196 -0.50 0.94 8.75
N GLU A 197 0.42 1.88 8.96
CA GLU A 197 0.11 3.29 9.22
C GLU A 197 -0.65 3.91 8.05
N THR A 198 -0.12 3.77 6.84
CA THR A 198 -0.69 4.37 5.62
C THR A 198 -2.07 3.80 5.31
N ILE A 199 -2.25 2.49 5.39
CA ILE A 199 -3.54 1.85 5.14
C ILE A 199 -4.53 2.12 6.28
N ASP A 200 -4.12 2.12 7.55
CA ASP A 200 -5.02 2.47 8.65
C ASP A 200 -5.54 3.90 8.50
N GLU A 201 -4.68 4.86 8.13
CA GLU A 201 -5.11 6.23 7.86
C GLU A 201 -5.98 6.33 6.60
N LEU A 202 -5.65 5.64 5.52
CA LEU A 202 -6.43 5.63 4.29
C LEU A 202 -7.85 5.06 4.50
N LEU A 203 -7.98 4.00 5.28
CA LEU A 203 -9.27 3.33 5.51
C LEU A 203 -10.13 4.00 6.59
N LYS A 204 -9.64 5.04 7.29
CA LYS A 204 -10.48 5.89 8.15
C LYS A 204 -11.46 6.74 7.32
N PRO A 205 -12.64 7.06 7.86
CA PRO A 205 -13.56 7.98 7.19
C PRO A 205 -12.94 9.35 6.92
N TYR A 206 -13.24 9.93 5.75
CA TYR A 206 -12.79 11.27 5.37
C TYR A 206 -13.67 12.33 6.03
N LYS A 207 -13.11 13.10 6.97
CA LYS A 207 -13.82 14.18 7.68
C LYS A 207 -13.72 15.48 6.90
N GLU A 208 -14.83 15.90 6.29
CA GLU A 208 -14.94 17.19 5.59
C GLU A 208 -15.26 18.34 6.57
N SER A 209 -16.01 18.05 7.63
CA SER A 209 -16.31 18.97 8.73
C SER A 209 -16.65 18.17 10.00
N LYS A 210 -16.97 18.84 11.12
CA LYS A 210 -17.37 18.17 12.37
C LYS A 210 -18.52 17.17 12.17
N ASP A 211 -19.48 17.50 11.30
CA ASP A 211 -20.71 16.73 11.13
C ASP A 211 -20.78 15.95 9.81
N LYS A 212 -19.77 16.10 8.94
CA LYS A 212 -19.78 15.49 7.60
C LYS A 212 -18.56 14.61 7.40
N SER A 213 -18.81 13.30 7.38
CA SER A 213 -17.83 12.25 7.19
C SER A 213 -18.22 11.36 6.01
N HIS A 214 -17.25 10.98 5.19
CA HIS A 214 -17.46 10.12 4.03
C HIS A 214 -16.67 8.82 4.20
N HIS A 215 -17.33 7.69 3.99
CA HIS A 215 -16.67 6.39 3.90
C HIS A 215 -16.20 6.15 2.47
N LEU A 216 -15.01 5.58 2.30
CA LEU A 216 -14.55 5.10 1.01
C LEU A 216 -15.30 3.80 0.67
N ASN A 217 -15.76 3.68 -0.57
CA ASN A 217 -16.40 2.45 -1.07
C ASN A 217 -15.33 1.43 -1.50
N VAL A 218 -14.56 0.90 -0.55
CA VAL A 218 -13.46 -0.04 -0.82
C VAL A 218 -14.01 -1.42 -1.14
N ILE A 219 -13.78 -1.88 -2.37
CA ILE A 219 -14.20 -3.21 -2.85
C ILE A 219 -13.09 -4.24 -2.66
N SER A 220 -11.83 -3.87 -2.94
CA SER A 220 -10.70 -4.77 -2.75
C SER A 220 -9.41 -4.06 -2.40
N VAL A 221 -8.52 -4.77 -1.74
CA VAL A 221 -7.13 -4.37 -1.49
C VAL A 221 -6.21 -5.46 -2.04
N SER A 222 -5.30 -5.09 -2.94
CA SER A 222 -4.38 -6.02 -3.61
C SER A 222 -2.94 -5.62 -3.31
N ILE A 223 -2.09 -6.56 -2.94
CA ILE A 223 -0.70 -6.34 -2.56
C ILE A 223 0.17 -7.26 -3.42
N MET A 224 1.09 -6.66 -4.18
CA MET A 224 2.07 -7.37 -5.00
C MET A 224 3.48 -7.04 -4.54
N GLY A 225 4.16 -7.93 -3.82
CA GLY A 225 5.49 -7.66 -3.28
C GLY A 225 6.63 -8.46 -3.90
N LYS A 226 7.86 -8.06 -3.57
CA LYS A 226 9.05 -8.93 -3.66
C LYS A 226 9.17 -9.72 -2.36
N ALA A 227 9.64 -10.94 -2.44
CA ALA A 227 9.85 -11.78 -1.26
C ALA A 227 11.00 -12.76 -1.47
N GLY A 228 11.61 -13.20 -0.37
CA GLY A 228 12.53 -14.33 -0.37
C GLY A 228 11.74 -15.64 -0.39
N ILE A 229 11.99 -16.54 -1.35
CA ILE A 229 11.28 -17.81 -1.46
C ILE A 229 12.01 -18.93 -0.69
N LEU A 230 11.27 -19.78 0.02
CA LEU A 230 11.86 -20.90 0.80
C LEU A 230 11.75 -22.26 0.09
N CYS A 231 10.85 -22.39 -0.89
CA CYS A 231 10.49 -23.67 -1.52
C CYS A 231 10.68 -23.72 -3.06
N GLY A 232 11.24 -22.67 -3.65
CA GLY A 232 11.39 -22.52 -5.10
C GLY A 232 12.60 -21.67 -5.49
N LYS A 233 12.57 -21.09 -6.68
CA LYS A 233 13.69 -20.29 -7.22
C LYS A 233 13.29 -18.85 -7.53
N LYS A 234 14.29 -18.01 -7.75
CA LYS A 234 14.12 -16.62 -8.19
C LYS A 234 13.19 -16.54 -9.42
N GLY A 235 12.23 -15.63 -9.37
CA GLY A 235 11.20 -15.44 -10.41
C GLY A 235 9.91 -16.25 -10.22
N ASP A 236 9.89 -17.27 -9.36
CA ASP A 236 8.66 -18.00 -9.03
C ASP A 236 7.67 -17.14 -8.22
N ILE A 237 6.41 -17.55 -8.19
CA ILE A 237 5.31 -16.79 -7.55
C ILE A 237 4.86 -17.49 -6.26
N MET A 238 4.58 -16.71 -5.22
CA MET A 238 4.06 -17.14 -3.93
C MET A 238 2.69 -16.52 -3.70
N ILE A 239 1.69 -17.35 -3.42
CA ILE A 239 0.32 -16.96 -3.10
C ILE A 239 0.07 -17.27 -1.62
N PRO A 240 0.05 -16.27 -0.73
CA PRO A 240 -0.15 -16.51 0.68
C PRO A 240 -1.59 -16.93 1.01
N THR A 241 -1.72 -17.80 2.01
CA THR A 241 -2.99 -18.11 2.69
C THR A 241 -3.08 -17.48 4.09
N ALA A 242 -1.93 -17.09 4.65
CA ALA A 242 -1.80 -16.40 5.93
C ALA A 242 -0.49 -15.62 6.00
N HIS A 243 -0.42 -14.63 6.89
CA HIS A 243 0.82 -13.99 7.33
C HIS A 243 1.09 -14.30 8.80
N ILE A 244 2.28 -14.81 9.10
CA ILE A 244 2.80 -15.07 10.45
C ILE A 244 3.73 -13.91 10.79
N PHE A 245 3.55 -13.25 11.93
CA PHE A 245 4.31 -12.05 12.25
C PHE A 245 5.44 -12.30 13.25
N GLU A 246 6.69 -12.04 12.83
CA GLU A 246 7.88 -12.19 13.66
C GLU A 246 7.81 -11.35 14.94
N GLY A 247 8.31 -11.91 16.05
CA GLY A 247 8.42 -11.21 17.33
C GLY A 247 7.10 -11.03 18.09
N THR A 248 5.98 -11.50 17.54
CA THR A 248 4.65 -11.45 18.16
C THR A 248 3.95 -12.80 18.08
N ALA A 249 2.80 -12.93 18.75
CA ALA A 249 1.91 -14.07 18.58
C ALA A 249 0.84 -13.83 17.49
N ASP A 250 0.94 -12.72 16.75
CA ASP A 250 -0.07 -12.30 15.79
C ASP A 250 0.06 -13.11 14.50
N ASN A 251 -1.07 -13.66 14.06
CA ASN A 251 -1.18 -14.45 12.85
C ASN A 251 -2.46 -14.04 12.11
N TYR A 252 -2.35 -13.85 10.80
CA TYR A 252 -3.42 -13.31 9.98
C TYR A 252 -3.78 -14.26 8.85
N PRO A 253 -4.67 -15.23 9.07
CA PRO A 253 -5.25 -16.03 8.00
C PRO A 253 -6.32 -15.23 7.23
N PHE A 254 -6.38 -15.42 5.91
CA PHE A 254 -7.37 -14.78 5.06
C PHE A 254 -7.69 -15.63 3.83
N LYS A 255 -8.83 -15.33 3.20
CA LYS A 255 -9.16 -15.90 1.90
C LYS A 255 -8.54 -15.01 0.83
N ASN A 256 -7.49 -15.50 0.19
CA ASN A 256 -6.90 -14.84 -0.96
C ASN A 256 -7.78 -15.09 -2.19
N GLU A 257 -8.12 -14.04 -2.93
CA GLU A 257 -8.90 -14.18 -4.17
C GLU A 257 -8.03 -14.65 -5.35
N LEU A 258 -6.69 -14.57 -5.21
CA LEU A 258 -5.75 -15.25 -6.10
C LEU A 258 -5.53 -16.69 -5.63
N SER A 259 -5.42 -17.62 -6.57
CA SER A 259 -5.02 -19.00 -6.32
C SER A 259 -3.84 -19.42 -7.20
N LYS A 260 -3.25 -20.58 -6.88
CA LYS A 260 -2.20 -21.17 -7.71
C LYS A 260 -2.62 -21.37 -9.17
N GLU A 261 -3.87 -21.73 -9.42
CA GLU A 261 -4.41 -22.03 -10.75
C GLU A 261 -4.46 -20.80 -11.66
N ASP A 262 -4.63 -19.61 -11.09
CA ASP A 262 -4.66 -18.34 -11.84
C ASP A 262 -3.39 -18.11 -12.66
N PHE A 263 -2.28 -18.73 -12.25
CA PHE A 263 -0.95 -18.54 -12.83
C PHE A 263 -0.45 -19.73 -13.65
N GLY A 264 -1.27 -20.79 -13.78
CA GLY A 264 -0.92 -22.00 -14.54
C GLY A 264 -0.55 -21.74 -16.00
N GLY A 265 0.37 -22.54 -16.55
CA GLY A 265 0.74 -22.48 -17.99
C GLY A 265 1.67 -21.34 -18.40
N ASN A 266 2.08 -20.46 -17.47
CA ASN A 266 2.93 -19.31 -17.79
C ASN A 266 4.45 -19.57 -17.69
N GLY A 267 4.87 -20.81 -17.42
CA GLY A 267 6.28 -21.21 -17.34
C GLY A 267 7.02 -20.74 -16.08
N LEU A 268 6.29 -20.35 -15.03
CA LEU A 268 6.81 -20.08 -13.69
C LEU A 268 6.21 -21.09 -12.70
N SER A 269 6.98 -21.49 -11.69
CA SER A 269 6.42 -22.28 -10.60
C SER A 269 5.64 -21.37 -9.66
N VAL A 270 4.59 -21.93 -9.05
CA VAL A 270 3.68 -21.19 -8.18
C VAL A 270 3.45 -22.02 -6.92
N TYR A 271 3.60 -21.37 -5.77
CA TYR A 271 3.54 -21.99 -4.46
C TYR A 271 2.47 -21.29 -3.62
N GLU A 272 1.74 -22.08 -2.83
CA GLU A 272 0.66 -21.60 -1.97
C GLU A 272 0.92 -22.06 -0.52
N GLY A 273 0.75 -21.17 0.45
CA GLY A 273 1.06 -21.44 1.86
C GLY A 273 1.21 -20.19 2.70
N SER A 274 1.72 -20.31 3.92
CA SER A 274 1.90 -19.15 4.81
C SER A 274 3.10 -18.30 4.37
N MET A 275 3.05 -16.99 4.59
CA MET A 275 4.20 -16.11 4.49
C MET A 275 4.64 -15.65 5.88
N PHE A 276 5.94 -15.47 6.08
CA PHE A 276 6.49 -14.97 7.33
C PHE A 276 6.89 -13.51 7.17
N THR A 277 6.18 -12.63 7.88
CA THR A 277 6.46 -11.20 7.93
C THR A 277 7.54 -10.94 8.97
N VAL A 278 8.72 -10.53 8.52
CA VAL A 278 9.90 -10.27 9.35
C VAL A 278 10.09 -8.79 9.63
N LEU A 279 10.76 -8.45 10.73
CA LEU A 279 11.07 -7.05 11.07
C LEU A 279 12.22 -6.48 10.23
N GLY A 280 13.04 -7.35 9.64
CA GLY A 280 14.16 -6.96 8.79
C GLY A 280 15.03 -8.15 8.39
N THR A 281 15.89 -7.91 7.41
CA THR A 281 16.77 -8.95 6.84
C THR A 281 17.94 -9.31 7.76
N SER A 282 18.35 -8.42 8.67
CA SER A 282 19.49 -8.64 9.56
C SER A 282 19.23 -9.63 10.69
N LEU A 283 17.96 -9.88 11.03
CA LEU A 283 17.56 -10.79 12.12
C LEU A 283 17.37 -12.23 11.63
N GLN A 284 17.53 -12.47 10.34
CA GLN A 284 17.29 -13.77 9.72
C GLN A 284 18.56 -14.63 9.79
N ASN A 285 18.40 -15.88 10.22
CA ASN A 285 19.41 -16.91 10.05
C ASN A 285 18.78 -18.14 9.40
N LYS A 286 19.62 -18.98 8.79
CA LYS A 286 19.19 -20.15 8.03
C LYS A 286 18.37 -21.13 8.89
N ASP A 287 18.75 -21.32 10.15
CA ASP A 287 18.07 -22.28 11.05
C ASP A 287 16.63 -21.86 11.35
N ILE A 288 16.38 -20.56 11.57
CA ILE A 288 15.04 -20.01 11.79
C ILE A 288 14.18 -20.17 10.53
N LEU A 289 14.74 -19.85 9.37
CA LEU A 289 14.03 -19.98 8.09
C LEU A 289 13.71 -21.45 7.78
N GLU A 290 14.64 -22.37 8.04
CA GLU A 290 14.41 -23.80 7.90
C GLU A 290 13.34 -24.31 8.88
N PHE A 291 13.29 -23.78 10.10
CA PHE A 291 12.23 -24.12 11.06
C PHE A 291 10.86 -23.71 10.53
N PHE A 292 10.65 -22.46 10.10
CA PHE A 292 9.36 -22.00 9.59
C PHE A 292 8.95 -22.68 8.28
N TYR A 293 9.92 -23.08 7.47
CA TYR A 293 9.68 -23.84 6.24
C TYR A 293 9.29 -25.30 6.51
N LYS A 294 10.06 -26.02 7.35
CA LYS A 294 9.89 -27.47 7.57
C LYS A 294 8.87 -27.83 8.66
N SER A 295 8.46 -26.87 9.50
CA SER A 295 7.46 -27.08 10.55
C SER A 295 6.03 -27.02 10.01
N THR A 296 5.06 -27.22 10.91
CA THR A 296 3.62 -27.12 10.61
C THR A 296 3.18 -25.72 10.18
N TRP A 297 4.02 -24.70 10.33
CA TRP A 297 3.76 -23.36 9.79
C TRP A 297 3.75 -23.35 8.26
N ASN A 298 4.48 -24.28 7.62
CA ASN A 298 4.54 -24.46 6.17
C ASN A 298 4.73 -23.15 5.41
N THR A 299 5.74 -22.38 5.84
CA THR A 299 6.02 -21.05 5.29
C THR A 299 6.67 -21.21 3.92
N ILE A 300 6.10 -20.59 2.89
CA ILE A 300 6.62 -20.67 1.51
C ILE A 300 7.59 -19.54 1.16
N GLY A 301 7.58 -18.45 1.94
CA GLY A 301 8.41 -17.28 1.70
C GLY A 301 8.41 -16.28 2.85
N ILE A 302 9.28 -15.29 2.74
CA ILE A 302 9.47 -14.23 3.72
C ILE A 302 9.40 -12.85 3.07
N GLU A 303 8.81 -11.91 3.78
CA GLU A 303 8.56 -10.53 3.35
C GLU A 303 8.44 -9.63 4.59
N MET A 304 8.20 -8.32 4.44
CA MET A 304 8.30 -7.38 5.57
C MET A 304 7.00 -6.61 5.86
N GLU A 305 5.95 -6.76 5.05
CA GLU A 305 4.79 -5.86 5.07
C GLU A 305 3.44 -6.54 5.25
N GLY A 306 3.32 -7.83 4.94
CA GLY A 306 2.05 -8.51 4.71
C GLY A 306 1.16 -8.57 5.94
N ALA A 307 1.74 -8.91 7.10
CA ALA A 307 1.05 -8.83 8.38
C ALA A 307 0.58 -7.41 8.71
N HIS A 308 1.36 -6.37 8.36
CA HIS A 308 1.01 -4.97 8.59
C HIS A 308 -0.18 -4.52 7.73
N TYR A 309 -0.17 -4.84 6.44
CA TYR A 309 -1.31 -4.63 5.55
C TYR A 309 -2.56 -5.35 6.08
N GLN A 310 -2.44 -6.64 6.39
CA GLN A 310 -3.58 -7.44 6.78
C GLN A 310 -4.16 -7.01 8.13
N LYS A 311 -3.31 -6.58 9.07
CA LYS A 311 -3.72 -5.98 10.34
C LYS A 311 -4.58 -4.73 10.13
N ALA A 312 -4.18 -3.83 9.23
CA ALA A 312 -4.93 -2.60 8.93
C ALA A 312 -6.27 -2.93 8.24
N ILE A 313 -6.25 -3.78 7.22
CA ILE A 313 -7.45 -4.20 6.46
C ILE A 313 -8.46 -4.89 7.39
N GLN A 314 -8.01 -5.83 8.23
CA GLN A 314 -8.87 -6.55 9.16
C GLN A 314 -9.43 -5.63 10.24
N SER A 315 -8.62 -4.70 10.75
CA SER A 315 -9.08 -3.71 11.73
C SER A 315 -10.14 -2.79 11.14
N ALA A 316 -9.95 -2.31 9.91
CA ALA A 316 -10.90 -1.44 9.21
C ALA A 316 -12.21 -2.16 8.86
N SER A 317 -12.15 -3.39 8.35
CA SER A 317 -13.32 -4.15 7.89
C SER A 317 -14.11 -4.78 9.03
N ARG A 318 -13.44 -5.45 9.98
CA ARG A 318 -14.12 -6.29 11.00
C ARG A 318 -14.36 -5.59 12.34
N ILE A 319 -13.47 -4.67 12.73
CA ILE A 319 -13.52 -4.02 14.06
C ILE A 319 -14.12 -2.62 13.96
N ARG A 320 -13.47 -1.74 13.19
CA ARG A 320 -13.89 -0.35 13.02
C ARG A 320 -15.10 -0.22 12.10
N LYS A 321 -15.30 -1.21 11.21
CA LYS A 321 -16.35 -1.23 10.18
C LYS A 321 -16.36 0.05 9.34
N SER A 322 -15.18 0.59 9.07
CA SER A 322 -15.03 1.79 8.24
C SER A 322 -15.10 1.48 6.75
N ILE A 323 -14.86 0.22 6.37
CA ILE A 323 -15.07 -0.38 5.05
C ILE A 323 -15.90 -1.66 5.16
N SER A 324 -16.30 -2.22 4.02
CA SER A 324 -17.08 -3.46 3.95
C SER A 324 -16.35 -4.65 4.60
N GLU A 325 -17.10 -5.49 5.32
CA GLU A 325 -16.62 -6.80 5.83
C GLU A 325 -16.32 -7.78 4.68
N ASN A 326 -16.91 -7.56 3.51
CA ASN A 326 -16.72 -8.37 2.29
C ASN A 326 -15.59 -7.84 1.39
N VAL A 327 -14.72 -6.98 1.90
CA VAL A 327 -13.57 -6.49 1.13
C VAL A 327 -12.72 -7.67 0.64
N LYS A 328 -12.50 -7.73 -0.67
CA LYS A 328 -11.69 -8.78 -1.31
C LYS A 328 -10.22 -8.48 -1.10
N VAL A 329 -9.42 -9.49 -0.73
CA VAL A 329 -7.96 -9.34 -0.59
C VAL A 329 -7.23 -10.21 -1.60
N ARG A 330 -6.19 -9.62 -2.19
CA ARG A 330 -5.29 -10.31 -3.11
C ARG A 330 -3.87 -10.09 -2.66
N TYR A 331 -3.16 -11.15 -2.36
CA TYR A 331 -1.74 -11.06 -2.11
C TYR A 331 -1.02 -11.98 -3.07
N ALA A 332 0.07 -11.50 -3.64
CA ALA A 332 0.98 -12.32 -4.41
C ALA A 332 2.37 -11.73 -4.32
N TYR A 333 3.38 -12.59 -4.24
CA TYR A 333 4.77 -12.17 -4.19
C TYR A 333 5.55 -12.88 -5.28
N TYR A 334 6.56 -12.22 -5.82
CA TYR A 334 7.52 -12.86 -6.71
C TYR A 334 8.88 -12.98 -6.04
N ALA A 335 9.53 -14.12 -6.26
CA ALA A 335 10.78 -14.47 -5.62
C ALA A 335 11.93 -13.58 -6.11
N SER A 336 12.50 -12.75 -5.24
CA SER A 336 13.70 -11.96 -5.53
C SER A 336 15.00 -12.73 -5.31
N ASP A 337 14.96 -13.66 -4.37
CA ASP A 337 16.08 -14.43 -3.85
C ASP A 337 15.55 -15.69 -3.16
N ASN A 338 16.45 -16.63 -2.88
CA ASN A 338 16.17 -17.76 -1.99
C ASN A 338 17.18 -17.72 -0.83
N PRO A 339 16.76 -17.33 0.38
CA PRO A 339 17.68 -17.15 1.51
C PRO A 339 18.24 -18.47 2.07
N LEU A 340 17.70 -19.63 1.69
CA LEU A 340 18.22 -20.94 2.08
C LEU A 340 19.34 -21.44 1.14
N GLU A 341 19.45 -20.86 -0.06
CA GLU A 341 20.42 -21.23 -1.08
C GLU A 341 21.64 -20.28 -1.11
N THR A 342 22.83 -20.86 -0.97
CA THR A 342 24.09 -20.11 -1.06
C THR A 342 24.27 -19.52 -2.47
N GLY A 343 24.55 -18.21 -2.55
CA GLY A 343 24.75 -17.51 -3.82
C GLY A 343 23.46 -17.03 -4.52
N SER A 344 22.29 -17.37 -3.99
CA SER A 344 20.98 -16.90 -4.45
C SER A 344 20.35 -15.86 -3.51
N THR A 345 21.14 -15.27 -2.60
CA THR A 345 20.68 -14.29 -1.59
C THR A 345 20.56 -12.87 -2.17
N LEU A 346 19.99 -11.92 -1.42
CA LEU A 346 19.89 -10.50 -1.81
C LEU A 346 21.21 -9.88 -2.31
N ALA A 347 22.35 -10.37 -1.83
CA ALA A 347 23.69 -9.91 -2.23
C ALA A 347 24.11 -10.36 -3.66
N SER A 348 23.37 -11.29 -4.28
CA SER A 348 23.68 -11.86 -5.59
C SER A 348 23.27 -10.99 -6.79
N GLY A 349 22.65 -9.83 -6.54
CA GLY A 349 22.28 -8.84 -7.55
C GLY A 349 20.78 -8.76 -7.84
N GLY A 350 20.36 -7.67 -8.49
CA GLY A 350 18.96 -7.39 -8.79
C GLY A 350 18.26 -8.47 -9.64
N LEU A 351 16.92 -8.44 -9.67
CA LEU A 351 16.13 -9.35 -10.51
C LEU A 351 16.34 -9.14 -12.02
N GLY A 352 16.68 -7.91 -12.43
CA GLY A 352 16.82 -7.56 -13.84
C GLY A 352 15.56 -7.93 -14.65
N VAL A 353 15.77 -8.43 -15.86
CA VAL A 353 14.70 -8.87 -16.78
C VAL A 353 13.91 -10.05 -16.20
N THR A 354 14.53 -10.90 -15.39
CA THR A 354 13.86 -12.06 -14.75
C THR A 354 12.70 -11.65 -13.85
N GLY A 355 12.71 -10.44 -13.29
CA GLY A 355 11.60 -9.93 -12.48
C GLY A 355 10.44 -9.35 -13.28
N VAL A 356 10.62 -9.06 -14.57
CA VAL A 356 9.59 -8.45 -15.42
C VAL A 356 8.41 -9.40 -15.54
N LYS A 357 8.65 -10.62 -16.03
CA LYS A 357 7.58 -11.60 -16.27
C LYS A 357 6.67 -11.85 -15.05
N PRO A 358 7.17 -12.21 -13.85
CA PRO A 358 6.29 -12.43 -12.70
C PRO A 358 5.56 -11.16 -12.25
N THR A 359 6.21 -9.99 -12.29
CA THR A 359 5.58 -8.70 -11.95
C THR A 359 4.34 -8.43 -12.81
N TYR A 360 4.47 -8.59 -14.13
CA TYR A 360 3.36 -8.36 -15.03
C TYR A 360 2.31 -9.46 -15.00
N LEU A 361 2.69 -10.73 -14.77
CA LEU A 361 1.71 -11.80 -14.58
C LEU A 361 0.81 -11.54 -13.35
N ILE A 362 1.40 -11.17 -12.21
CA ILE A 362 0.64 -10.83 -11.00
C ILE A 362 -0.24 -9.60 -11.26
N THR A 363 0.33 -8.54 -11.85
CA THR A 363 -0.40 -7.31 -12.15
C THR A 363 -1.61 -7.60 -13.05
N LYS A 364 -1.42 -8.35 -14.14
CA LYS A 364 -2.51 -8.70 -15.07
C LYS A 364 -3.60 -9.51 -14.37
N LYS A 365 -3.25 -10.49 -13.52
CA LYS A 365 -4.26 -11.28 -12.81
C LYS A 365 -5.04 -10.47 -11.78
N ILE A 366 -4.39 -9.54 -11.08
CA ILE A 366 -5.08 -8.58 -10.20
C ILE A 366 -6.06 -7.74 -11.03
N LEU A 367 -5.62 -7.17 -12.15
CA LEU A 367 -6.46 -6.33 -13.01
C LEU A 367 -7.60 -7.11 -13.65
N GLU A 368 -7.37 -8.33 -14.15
CA GLU A 368 -8.41 -9.22 -14.67
C GLU A 368 -9.51 -9.45 -13.62
N GLN A 369 -9.13 -9.82 -12.39
CA GLN A 369 -10.11 -10.03 -11.34
C GLN A 369 -10.79 -8.75 -10.85
N VAL A 370 -10.15 -7.58 -10.95
CA VAL A 370 -10.75 -6.27 -10.59
C VAL A 370 -11.73 -5.79 -11.66
N PHE A 371 -11.41 -5.97 -12.93
CA PHE A 371 -12.29 -5.54 -14.02
C PHE A 371 -13.48 -6.50 -14.25
N ASN A 372 -13.35 -7.76 -13.82
CA ASN A 372 -14.40 -8.77 -13.89
C ASN A 372 -15.22 -8.92 -12.58
N SER A 373 -14.98 -8.08 -11.55
CA SER A 373 -15.57 -8.25 -10.20
C SER A 373 -16.93 -7.62 -9.99
#